data_AF-A0A5B8UAQ6-F1
#
_entry.id   AF-A0A5B8UAQ6-F1
#
_cell.length_a   1.000
_cell.length_b   1.000
_cell.length_c   1.000
_cell.angle_alpha   90.00
_cell.angle_beta   90.00
_cell.angle_gamma   90.00
#
_symmetry.space_group_name_H-M   'P 1'
#
loop_
_entity.id
_entity.type
_entity.pdbx_description
1 polymer ?
#
loop_
_entity_poly.entity_id
_entity_poly.type
_entity_poly.pdbx_seq_one_letter_code
_entity_poly.pdbx_strand_id
1 'polypeptide(L)'
;MVASIWVVAGIVVGAFVALLIVLFLGGLVAMARRRAAMRAQLRAEVEAADHALAAARASDRGWERPTIEAAARTAFDRRHPGRVLADLALVQVVDQPGTDADQAVFRAFIEGGGEETITLGRRDGAWVAVP
;
A
#
# COMPACT_ATOMS: atom_id res chain seq x y z
N MET A 1 -65.09 -28.56 -13.65
CA MET A 1 -63.67 -28.85 -13.93
C MET A 1 -62.74 -27.65 -13.67
N VAL A 2 -63.09 -26.43 -14.10
CA VAL A 2 -62.24 -25.22 -13.94
C VAL A 2 -61.94 -24.82 -12.48
N ALA A 3 -62.91 -24.98 -11.57
CA ALA A 3 -62.72 -24.63 -10.15
C ALA A 3 -61.63 -25.46 -9.43
N SER A 4 -61.41 -26.71 -9.86
CA SER A 4 -60.38 -27.59 -9.28
C SER A 4 -58.97 -27.18 -9.73
N ILE A 5 -58.82 -26.65 -10.95
CA ILE A 5 -57.53 -26.21 -11.51
C ILE A 5 -56.99 -25.00 -10.73
N TRP A 6 -57.86 -24.03 -10.40
CA TRP A 6 -57.46 -22.85 -9.63
C TRP A 6 -57.03 -23.18 -8.20
N VAL A 7 -57.70 -24.15 -7.56
CA VAL A 7 -57.31 -24.64 -6.23
C VAL A 7 -55.95 -25.33 -6.27
N VAL A 8 -55.73 -26.22 -7.24
CA VAL A 8 -54.44 -26.91 -7.42
C VAL A 8 -53.32 -25.90 -7.71
N ALA A 9 -53.55 -24.94 -8.61
CA ALA A 9 -52.58 -23.89 -8.92
C ALA A 9 -52.23 -23.05 -7.68
N GLY A 10 -53.22 -22.68 -6.86
CA GLY A 10 -52.99 -21.95 -5.61
C GLY A 10 -52.12 -22.72 -4.61
N ILE A 11 -52.36 -24.02 -4.44
CA ILE A 11 -51.55 -24.88 -3.55
C ILE A 11 -50.11 -24.98 -4.06
N VAL A 12 -49.92 -25.21 -5.37
CA VAL A 12 -48.59 -25.31 -5.98
C VAL A 12 -47.81 -24.02 -5.81
N VAL A 13 -48.44 -22.87 -6.09
CA VAL A 13 -47.80 -21.55 -5.91
C VAL A 13 -47.47 -21.31 -4.44
N GLY A 14 -48.39 -21.60 -3.51
CA GLY A 14 -48.15 -21.46 -2.07
C GLY A 14 -46.99 -22.33 -1.59
N ALA A 15 -46.94 -23.59 -2.01
CA ALA A 15 -45.85 -24.50 -1.68
C ALA A 15 -44.50 -24.01 -2.25
N PHE A 16 -44.50 -23.49 -3.48
CA PHE A 16 -43.30 -22.95 -4.11
C PHE A 16 -42.79 -21.68 -3.40
N VAL A 17 -43.70 -20.76 -3.05
CA VAL A 17 -43.34 -19.56 -2.27
C VAL A 17 -42.80 -19.95 -0.90
N ALA A 18 -43.43 -20.91 -0.20
CA ALA A 18 -42.93 -21.40 1.07
C ALA A 18 -41.53 -22.02 0.94
N LEU A 19 -41.29 -22.82 -0.11
CA LEU A 19 -39.97 -23.39 -0.40
C LEU A 19 -38.92 -22.30 -0.63
N LEU A 20 -39.24 -21.28 -1.44
CA LEU A 20 -38.35 -20.15 -1.69
C LEU A 20 -38.03 -19.38 -0.41
N ILE A 21 -39.02 -19.15 0.46
CA ILE A 21 -38.80 -18.49 1.76
C ILE A 21 -37.84 -19.31 2.61
N VAL A 22 -38.02 -20.62 2.71
CA VAL A 22 -37.14 -21.51 3.48
C VAL A 22 -35.72 -21.49 2.92
N LEU A 23 -35.57 -21.58 1.59
CA LEU A 23 -34.26 -21.51 0.93
C LEU A 23 -33.57 -20.15 1.17
N PHE A 24 -34.33 -19.06 1.08
CA PHE A 24 -33.82 -17.72 1.30
C PHE A 24 -33.35 -17.52 2.74
N LEU A 25 -34.17 -17.88 3.73
CA LEU A 25 -33.83 -17.79 5.15
C LEU A 25 -32.66 -18.72 5.51
N GLY A 26 -32.67 -19.96 4.99
CA GLY A 26 -31.57 -20.91 5.17
C GLY A 26 -30.26 -20.36 4.59
N GLY A 27 -30.30 -19.77 3.40
CA GLY A 27 -29.17 -19.12 2.75
C GLY A 27 -28.61 -17.96 3.56
N LEU A 28 -29.47 -17.07 4.09
CA LEU A 28 -29.06 -15.95 4.94
C LEU A 28 -28.34 -16.43 6.20
N VAL A 29 -28.88 -17.44 6.89
CA VAL A 29 -28.29 -18.00 8.11
C VAL A 29 -26.95 -18.67 7.79
N ALA A 30 -26.89 -19.50 6.74
CA ALA A 30 -25.66 -20.17 6.32
C ALA A 30 -24.56 -19.15 5.96
N MET A 31 -24.90 -18.10 5.22
CA MET A 31 -23.98 -17.02 4.86
C MET A 31 -23.50 -16.25 6.09
N ALA A 32 -24.39 -15.92 7.02
CA ALA A 32 -24.04 -15.22 8.25
C ALA A 32 -23.05 -16.04 9.10
N ARG A 33 -23.28 -17.34 9.25
CA ARG A 33 -22.37 -18.25 9.98
C ARG A 33 -21.02 -18.35 9.30
N ARG A 34 -20.98 -18.51 7.98
CA ARG A 34 -19.73 -18.58 7.22
C ARG A 34 -18.92 -17.29 7.34
N ARG A 35 -19.57 -16.13 7.22
CA ARG A 35 -18.93 -14.82 7.43
C ARG A 35 -18.38 -14.68 8.85
N ALA A 36 -19.16 -15.08 9.86
CA ALA A 36 -18.70 -15.02 11.26
C ALA A 36 -17.46 -15.90 11.49
N ALA A 37 -17.42 -17.10 10.93
CA ALA A 37 -16.25 -17.98 11.00
C ALA A 37 -15.01 -17.39 10.31
N MET A 38 -15.18 -16.81 9.11
CA MET A 38 -14.06 -16.22 8.35
C MET A 38 -13.53 -14.91 8.97
N ARG A 39 -14.35 -14.13 9.68
CA ARG A 39 -13.92 -12.85 10.27
C ARG A 39 -12.74 -12.99 11.21
N ALA A 40 -12.69 -14.05 12.01
CA ALA A 40 -11.60 -14.26 12.96
C ALA A 40 -10.27 -14.51 12.23
N GLN A 41 -10.30 -15.37 11.21
CA GLN A 41 -9.14 -15.66 10.38
C GLN A 41 -8.65 -14.42 9.62
N LEU A 42 -9.55 -13.70 8.96
CA LEU A 42 -9.19 -12.48 8.22
C LEU A 42 -8.59 -11.40 9.13
N ARG A 43 -9.10 -11.24 10.35
CA ARG A 43 -8.52 -10.32 11.32
C ARG A 43 -7.10 -10.75 11.72
N ALA A 44 -6.90 -12.04 11.99
CA ALA A 44 -5.57 -12.54 12.31
C ALA A 44 -4.57 -12.36 11.15
N GLU A 45 -5.01 -12.55 9.90
CA GLU A 45 -4.19 -12.31 8.71
C GLU A 45 -3.81 -10.82 8.56
N VAL A 46 -4.76 -9.90 8.80
CA VAL A 46 -4.50 -8.45 8.78
C VAL A 46 -3.55 -8.04 9.91
N GLU A 47 -3.79 -8.50 11.14
CA GLU A 47 -2.92 -8.20 12.29
C GLU A 47 -1.49 -8.73 12.05
N ALA A 48 -1.35 -9.93 11.48
CA ALA A 48 -0.05 -10.48 11.12
C ALA A 48 0.66 -9.64 10.05
N ALA A 49 -0.08 -9.16 9.04
CA ALA A 49 0.46 -8.26 8.02
C ALA A 49 0.90 -6.91 8.62
N ASP A 50 0.10 -6.32 9.50
CA ASP A 50 0.45 -5.07 10.20
C ASP A 50 1.71 -5.23 11.05
N HIS A 51 1.85 -6.35 11.77
CA HIS A 51 3.07 -6.65 12.52
C HIS A 51 4.29 -6.81 11.60
N ALA A 52 4.14 -7.47 10.45
CA ALA A 52 5.22 -7.62 9.48
C ALA A 52 5.64 -6.26 8.89
N LEU A 53 4.67 -5.38 8.57
CA LEU A 53 4.94 -4.02 8.09
C LEU A 53 5.61 -3.17 9.17
N ALA A 54 5.16 -3.25 10.42
CA ALA A 54 5.78 -2.55 11.53
C ALA A 54 7.22 -3.00 11.77
N ALA A 55 7.50 -4.31 11.69
CA ALA A 55 8.85 -4.85 11.79
C ALA A 55 9.73 -4.38 10.62
N ALA A 56 9.23 -4.44 9.38
CA ALA A 56 9.92 -3.94 8.21
C ALA A 56 10.27 -2.44 8.35
N ARG A 57 9.30 -1.63 8.80
CA ARG A 57 9.50 -0.20 9.06
C ARG A 57 10.53 0.06 10.17
N ALA A 58 10.52 -0.73 11.24
CA ALA A 58 11.50 -0.60 12.32
C ALA A 58 12.93 -0.95 11.87
N SER A 59 13.06 -1.88 10.91
CA SER A 59 14.35 -2.24 10.33
C SER A 59 14.84 -1.26 9.25
N ASP A 60 13.95 -0.53 8.59
CA ASP A 60 14.33 0.39 7.52
C ASP A 60 14.74 1.78 8.04
N ARG A 61 16.04 1.91 8.35
CA ARG A 61 16.68 3.22 8.63
C ARG A 61 17.20 3.92 7.38
N GLY A 62 16.96 3.37 6.19
CA GLY A 62 17.49 3.94 4.95
C GLY A 62 16.99 5.36 4.69
N TRP A 63 15.83 5.72 5.23
CA TRP A 63 15.20 7.02 4.99
C TRP A 63 15.60 8.10 6.00
N GLU A 64 16.54 7.81 6.90
CA GLU A 64 17.05 8.81 7.83
C GLU A 64 17.70 9.97 7.05
N ARG A 65 17.14 11.18 7.21
CA ARG A 65 17.60 12.40 6.52
C ARG A 65 19.14 12.56 6.52
N PRO A 66 19.87 12.35 7.64
CA PRO A 66 21.32 12.47 7.63
C PRO A 66 22.02 11.52 6.64
N THR A 67 21.53 10.30 6.50
CA THR A 67 22.07 9.29 5.58
C THR A 67 21.90 9.71 4.13
N ILE A 68 20.70 10.17 3.78
CA ILE A 68 20.39 10.62 2.41
C ILE A 68 21.14 11.91 2.07
N GLU A 69 21.22 12.85 3.02
CA GLU A 69 21.92 14.13 2.84
C GLU A 69 23.43 13.93 2.69
N ALA A 70 24.04 13.00 3.45
CA ALA A 70 25.45 12.65 3.29
C ALA A 70 25.74 12.08 1.89
N ALA A 71 24.84 11.25 1.35
CA ALA A 71 24.94 10.76 -0.02
C ALA A 71 24.78 11.88 -1.05
N ALA A 72 23.87 12.84 -0.82
CA ALA A 72 23.68 14.01 -1.68
C ALA A 72 24.93 14.90 -1.72
N ARG A 73 25.55 15.18 -0.57
CA ARG A 73 26.82 15.92 -0.47
C ARG A 73 27.93 15.21 -1.22
N THR A 74 28.07 13.90 -1.00
CA THR A 74 29.06 13.08 -1.70
C THR A 74 28.85 13.09 -3.22
N ALA A 75 27.59 13.06 -3.67
CA ALA A 75 27.25 13.15 -5.08
C ALA A 75 27.61 14.52 -5.68
N PHE A 76 27.33 15.60 -4.95
CA PHE A 76 27.71 16.96 -5.34
C PHE A 76 29.23 17.10 -5.49
N ASP A 77 30.00 16.69 -4.47
CA ASP A 77 31.45 16.83 -4.44
C ASP A 77 32.13 16.09 -5.59
N ARG A 78 31.62 14.90 -5.95
CA ARG A 78 32.12 14.13 -7.11
C ARG A 78 31.83 14.82 -8.43
N ARG A 79 30.66 15.46 -8.57
CA ARG A 79 30.21 16.09 -9.81
C ARG A 79 30.85 17.46 -10.01
N HIS A 80 31.12 18.19 -8.93
CA HIS A 80 31.67 19.55 -8.94
C HIS A 80 32.92 19.70 -8.04
N PRO A 81 34.05 19.05 -8.38
CA PRO A 81 35.27 19.19 -7.59
C PRO A 81 35.68 20.66 -7.44
N GLY A 82 35.88 21.09 -6.19
CA GLY A 82 36.33 22.45 -5.87
C GLY A 82 35.23 23.52 -5.81
N ARG A 83 33.96 23.18 -6.01
CA ARG A 83 32.84 24.08 -5.69
C ARG A 83 32.40 23.89 -4.25
N VAL A 84 31.94 24.98 -3.62
CA VAL A 84 31.42 24.95 -2.25
C VAL A 84 29.91 24.93 -2.28
N LEU A 85 29.34 23.94 -1.60
CA LEU A 85 27.91 23.80 -1.37
C LEU A 85 27.50 24.70 -0.21
N ALA A 86 26.65 25.70 -0.48
CA ALA A 86 26.13 26.61 0.53
C ALA A 86 24.99 25.97 1.34
N ASP A 87 24.06 25.28 0.67
CA ASP A 87 22.92 24.62 1.31
C ASP A 87 22.37 23.46 0.48
N LEU A 88 21.63 22.56 1.14
CA LEU A 88 20.89 21.44 0.54
C LEU A 88 19.47 21.40 1.07
N ALA A 89 18.50 21.61 0.17
CA ALA A 89 17.09 21.42 0.47
C ALA A 89 16.61 20.08 -0.09
N LEU A 90 16.13 19.18 0.77
CA LEU A 90 15.39 18.00 0.33
C LEU A 90 14.03 18.45 -0.20
N VAL A 91 13.79 18.28 -1.50
CA VAL A 91 12.56 18.74 -2.17
C VAL A 91 11.53 17.63 -2.27
N GLN A 92 11.96 16.39 -2.52
CA GLN A 92 11.06 15.28 -2.76
C GLN A 92 11.67 13.95 -2.32
N VAL A 93 10.84 13.06 -1.79
CA VAL A 93 11.14 11.64 -1.61
C VAL A 93 10.03 10.85 -2.31
N VAL A 94 10.41 9.91 -3.18
CA VAL A 94 9.48 9.03 -3.89
C VAL A 94 9.71 7.61 -3.38
N ASP A 95 8.67 7.08 -2.74
CA ASP A 95 8.60 5.69 -2.29
C ASP A 95 8.06 4.82 -3.44
N GLN A 96 8.74 3.73 -3.75
CA GLN A 96 8.34 2.77 -4.77
C GLN A 96 8.19 1.38 -4.15
N PRO A 97 7.29 0.53 -4.65
CA PRO A 97 7.16 -0.84 -4.14
C PRO A 97 8.50 -1.59 -4.22
N GLY A 98 9.06 -1.96 -3.06
CA GLY A 98 10.40 -2.55 -2.95
C GLY A 98 11.30 -1.71 -2.04
N THR A 99 12.62 -1.95 -2.06
CA THR A 99 13.62 -1.12 -1.36
C THR A 99 14.68 -0.53 -2.29
N ASP A 100 14.76 -0.99 -3.55
CA ASP A 100 15.79 -0.60 -4.52
C ASP A 100 15.29 0.36 -5.60
N ALA A 101 14.11 0.95 -5.40
CA ALA A 101 13.50 1.88 -6.35
C ALA A 101 13.16 3.24 -5.74
N ASP A 102 13.50 3.45 -4.46
CA ASP A 102 13.28 4.71 -3.77
C ASP A 102 14.13 5.81 -4.41
N GLN A 103 13.57 7.03 -4.45
CA GLN A 103 14.29 8.20 -4.93
C GLN A 103 14.21 9.35 -3.93
N ALA A 104 15.28 10.14 -3.86
CA ALA A 104 15.33 11.38 -3.10
C ALA A 104 15.90 12.49 -3.98
N VAL A 105 15.21 13.63 -4.03
CA VAL A 105 15.57 14.77 -4.86
C VAL A 105 15.96 15.93 -3.95
N PHE A 106 17.19 16.39 -4.11
CA PHE A 106 17.73 17.56 -3.44
C PHE A 106 17.90 18.72 -4.40
N ARG A 107 17.77 19.91 -3.86
CA ARG A 107 18.17 21.16 -4.49
C ARG A 107 19.43 21.65 -3.78
N ALA A 108 20.52 21.73 -4.54
CA ALA A 108 21.82 22.16 -4.08
C ALA A 108 22.03 23.63 -4.43
N PHE A 109 22.35 24.43 -3.42
CA PHE A 109 22.68 25.84 -3.57
C PHE A 109 24.19 26.00 -3.47
N ILE A 110 24.80 26.62 -4.48
CA ILE A 110 26.25 26.73 -4.64
C ILE A 110 26.67 28.14 -4.26
N GLU A 111 27.76 28.27 -3.51
CA GLU A 111 28.36 29.58 -3.23
C GLU A 111 28.67 30.31 -4.55
N GLY A 112 28.34 31.59 -4.62
CA GLY A 112 28.46 32.38 -5.85
C GLY A 112 27.20 32.37 -6.74
N GLY A 113 26.09 31.78 -6.30
CA GLY A 113 24.76 32.02 -6.87
C GLY A 113 24.27 30.97 -7.88
N GLY A 114 24.77 29.73 -7.80
CA GLY A 114 24.27 28.61 -8.60
C GLY A 114 23.24 27.77 -7.87
N GLU A 115 22.34 27.13 -8.61
CA GLU A 115 21.43 26.11 -8.09
C GLU A 115 21.43 24.91 -9.04
N GLU A 116 21.38 23.69 -8.48
CA GLU A 116 21.15 22.48 -9.26
C GLU A 116 20.31 21.45 -8.52
N THR A 117 19.79 20.48 -9.28
CA THR A 117 19.05 19.33 -8.73
C THR A 117 19.96 18.11 -8.64
N ILE A 118 19.93 17.43 -7.50
CA ILE A 118 20.61 16.16 -7.27
C ILE A 118 19.55 15.10 -7.00
N THR A 119 19.44 14.15 -7.92
CA THR A 119 18.57 12.98 -7.74
C THR A 119 19.41 11.81 -7.24
N LEU A 120 18.95 11.19 -6.16
CA LEU A 120 19.50 9.96 -5.61
C LEU A 120 18.48 8.83 -5.81
N GLY A 121 18.97 7.66 -6.18
CA GLY A 121 18.21 6.41 -6.16
C GLY A 121 18.77 5.46 -5.10
N ARG A 122 17.95 4.57 -4.58
CA ARG A 122 18.38 3.51 -3.65
C ARG A 122 18.78 2.25 -4.41
N ARG A 123 19.95 1.68 -4.10
CA ARG A 123 20.50 0.46 -4.72
C ARG A 123 21.22 -0.36 -3.66
N ASP A 124 20.83 -1.61 -3.47
CA ASP A 124 21.44 -2.52 -2.49
C ASP A 124 21.49 -1.91 -1.08
N GLY A 125 20.45 -1.15 -0.73
CA GLY A 125 20.34 -0.43 0.55
C GLY A 125 21.15 0.87 0.65
N ALA A 126 21.94 1.25 -0.36
CA ALA A 126 22.71 2.50 -0.39
C ALA A 126 22.06 3.57 -1.29
N TRP A 127 22.24 4.85 -0.95
CA TRP A 127 21.83 5.97 -1.80
C TRP A 127 22.92 6.32 -2.79
N VAL A 128 22.59 6.29 -4.08
CA VAL A 128 23.52 6.56 -5.18
C VAL A 128 22.96 7.65 -6.09
N ALA A 129 23.85 8.49 -6.62
CA ALA A 129 23.46 9.50 -7.61
C ALA A 129 22.92 8.82 -8.87
N VAL A 130 21.75 9.27 -9.32
CA VAL A 130 21.18 8.88 -10.61
C VAL A 130 21.20 10.07 -11.58
N PRO A 131 21.25 9.81 -12.90
CA PRO A 131 21.25 10.85 -13.92
C PRO A 131 20.01 11.75 -13.88
#